data_AF-A0A8J3KGZ6-F1
#
_entry.id   AF-A0A8J3KGZ6-F1
#
_cell.length_a   1.000
_cell.length_b   1.000
_cell.length_c   1.000
_cell.angle_alpha   90.00
_cell.angle_beta   90.00
_cell.angle_gamma   90.00
#
_symmetry.space_group_name_H-M   'P 1'
#
loop_
_entity.id
_entity.type
_entity.pdbx_description
1 polymer ?
#
loop_
_entity_poly.entity_id
_entity_poly.type
_entity_poly.pdbx_seq_one_letter_code
_entity_poly.pdbx_strand_id
1 'polypeptide(L)'
;MTDPDGLADKRAKWQRYFEGRLTGSDAEIRAATDAAMDAIRRRADVNGVIEAGLAAARQFRATGSAPTPPAAPPRTQSTAAPRVPTSAPRAASRGPVGTASSGIVNGFQQRQEMIGRTYFTVWNFRLERSDEAGRPLPAIPVEMKGRYFNGAISNGDLVDVGRSFTPGKLVRTNRVRNATVGVDVSAVGRQFRVLRGVFIAIFVVIALCIFGLIISVMLDIQSFDLPDPQLPE
;
A
#
# COMPACT_ATOMS: atom_id res chain seq x y z
N MET A 1 5.67 2.99 34.62
CA MET A 1 5.80 1.71 33.89
C MET A 1 4.92 1.83 32.65
N THR A 2 5.50 2.31 31.56
CA THR A 2 4.81 2.68 30.31
C THR A 2 4.71 1.45 29.42
N ASP A 3 3.50 1.13 28.92
CA ASP A 3 3.26 0.04 27.96
C ASP A 3 4.08 0.29 26.68
N PRO A 4 5.19 -0.43 26.46
CA PRO A 4 6.16 -0.10 25.43
C PRO A 4 5.60 -0.27 24.00
N ASP A 5 4.52 -1.05 23.85
CA ASP A 5 3.94 -1.40 22.55
C ASP A 5 2.61 -0.67 22.26
N GLY A 6 2.11 0.12 23.22
CA GLY A 6 0.78 0.75 23.17
C GLY A 6 -0.34 -0.27 22.95
N LEU A 7 -0.19 -1.48 23.49
CA LEU A 7 -1.13 -2.59 23.32
C LEU A 7 -2.44 -2.34 24.08
N ALA A 8 -2.39 -1.69 25.24
CA ALA A 8 -3.56 -1.30 26.02
C ALA A 8 -4.44 -0.33 25.22
N ASP A 9 -3.83 0.70 24.63
CA ASP A 9 -4.53 1.67 23.76
C ASP A 9 -5.15 1.00 22.53
N LYS A 10 -4.44 0.05 21.93
CA LYS A 10 -4.95 -0.73 20.79
C LYS A 10 -6.13 -1.60 21.21
N ARG A 11 -6.06 -2.27 22.36
CA ARG A 11 -7.15 -3.10 22.88
C ARG A 11 -8.42 -2.29 23.11
N ALA A 12 -8.31 -1.13 23.76
CA ALA A 12 -9.44 -0.25 24.01
C ALA A 12 -10.11 0.23 22.70
N LYS A 13 -9.32 0.52 21.66
CA LYS A 13 -9.85 0.88 20.33
C LYS A 13 -10.62 -0.26 19.67
N TRP A 14 -10.09 -1.48 19.71
CA TRP A 14 -10.76 -2.65 19.15
C TRP A 14 -12.02 -3.02 19.92
N GLN A 15 -11.99 -2.89 21.24
CA GLN A 15 -13.16 -3.10 22.08
C GLN A 15 -14.30 -2.16 21.67
N ARG A 16 -14.03 -0.84 21.57
CA ARG A 16 -15.03 0.15 21.10
C ARG A 16 -15.53 -0.15 19.68
N TYR A 17 -14.65 -0.61 18.80
CA TYR A 17 -15.05 -1.01 17.44
C TYR A 17 -16.06 -2.15 17.48
N PHE A 18 -15.82 -3.19 18.29
CA PHE A 18 -16.73 -4.33 18.39
C PHE A 18 -18.01 -4.00 19.19
N GLU A 19 -17.95 -3.14 20.21
CA GLU A 19 -19.13 -2.61 20.91
C GLU A 19 -20.10 -1.92 19.96
N GLY A 20 -19.61 -1.11 19.01
CA GLY A 20 -20.46 -0.46 18.01
C GLY A 20 -20.95 -1.37 16.87
N ARG A 21 -20.36 -2.56 16.71
CA ARG A 21 -20.60 -3.45 15.56
C ARG A 21 -21.42 -4.69 15.94
N LEU A 22 -21.25 -5.19 17.16
CA LEU A 22 -21.89 -6.39 17.67
C LEU A 22 -22.96 -5.98 18.68
N THR A 23 -24.17 -6.51 18.54
CA THR A 23 -25.26 -6.36 19.54
C THR A 23 -25.22 -7.47 20.61
N GLY A 24 -24.05 -8.08 20.80
CA GLY A 24 -23.84 -9.25 21.65
C GLY A 24 -23.62 -8.91 23.12
N SER A 25 -23.44 -9.94 23.94
CA SER A 25 -23.06 -9.78 25.35
C SER A 25 -21.62 -9.25 25.50
N ASP A 26 -21.29 -8.67 26.67
CA ASP A 26 -19.92 -8.24 27.00
C ASP A 26 -18.89 -9.37 26.82
N ALA A 27 -19.29 -10.61 27.08
CA ALA A 27 -18.41 -11.78 26.91
C ALA A 27 -18.11 -12.05 25.42
N GLU A 28 -19.08 -11.83 24.52
CA GLU A 28 -18.90 -11.94 23.08
C GLU A 28 -17.96 -10.85 22.55
N ILE A 29 -18.16 -9.61 23.01
CA ILE A 29 -17.30 -8.46 22.65
C ILE A 29 -15.86 -8.69 23.13
N ARG A 30 -15.69 -9.25 24.34
CA ARG A 30 -14.37 -9.60 24.89
C ARG A 30 -13.69 -10.68 24.06
N ALA A 31 -14.41 -11.73 23.68
CA ALA A 31 -13.88 -12.80 22.82
C ALA A 31 -13.46 -12.28 21.44
N ALA A 32 -14.25 -11.40 20.83
CA ALA A 32 -13.92 -10.75 19.55
C ALA A 32 -12.66 -9.88 19.66
N THR A 33 -12.57 -9.08 20.73
CA THR A 33 -11.43 -8.21 20.99
C THR A 33 -10.14 -9.01 21.21
N ASP A 34 -10.21 -10.11 21.95
CA ASP A 34 -9.05 -10.96 22.24
C ASP A 34 -8.52 -11.65 20.97
N ALA A 35 -9.41 -12.14 20.10
CA ALA A 35 -9.03 -12.71 18.81
C ALA A 35 -8.41 -11.67 17.86
N ALA A 36 -8.96 -10.43 17.85
CA ALA A 36 -8.38 -9.33 17.08
C ALA A 36 -6.97 -8.97 17.58
N MET A 37 -6.78 -8.87 18.90
CA MET A 37 -5.46 -8.62 19.48
C MET A 37 -4.46 -9.73 19.17
N ASP A 38 -4.90 -10.99 19.15
CA ASP A 38 -4.06 -12.12 18.75
C ASP A 38 -3.67 -12.08 17.26
N ALA A 39 -4.60 -11.69 16.37
CA ALA A 39 -4.30 -11.46 14.95
C ALA A 39 -3.26 -10.34 14.75
N ILE A 40 -3.31 -9.27 15.55
CA ILE A 40 -2.30 -8.20 15.53
C ILE A 40 -0.92 -8.73 15.94
N ARG A 41 -0.83 -9.56 16.99
CA ARG A 41 0.44 -10.19 17.39
C ARG A 41 1.03 -11.05 16.27
N ARG A 42 0.17 -11.69 15.48
CA ARG A 42 0.53 -12.45 14.27
C ARG A 42 0.81 -11.59 13.03
N ARG A 43 0.82 -10.25 13.18
CA ARG A 43 1.03 -9.28 12.09
C ARG A 43 0.00 -9.41 10.96
N ALA A 44 -1.24 -9.79 11.26
CA ALA A 44 -2.33 -9.73 10.30
C ALA A 44 -2.60 -8.28 9.88
N ASP A 45 -3.09 -8.11 8.65
CA ASP A 45 -3.59 -6.81 8.20
C ASP A 45 -4.93 -6.46 8.88
N VAL A 46 -5.42 -5.24 8.64
CA VAL A 46 -6.65 -4.75 9.30
C VAL A 46 -7.85 -5.65 8.99
N ASN A 47 -7.96 -6.17 7.76
CA ASN A 47 -9.04 -7.06 7.36
C ASN A 47 -8.97 -8.40 8.10
N GLY A 48 -7.79 -9.00 8.20
CA GLY A 48 -7.58 -10.24 8.97
C GLY A 48 -7.86 -10.07 10.46
N VAL A 49 -7.58 -8.90 11.03
CA VAL A 49 -7.92 -8.57 12.43
C VAL A 49 -9.43 -8.49 12.64
N ILE A 50 -10.16 -7.83 11.73
CA ILE A 50 -11.62 -7.75 11.77
C ILE A 50 -12.24 -9.14 11.59
N GLU A 51 -11.76 -9.91 10.61
CA GLU A 51 -12.25 -11.25 10.33
C GLU A 51 -12.06 -12.19 11.53
N ALA A 52 -10.89 -12.14 12.17
CA ALA A 52 -10.61 -12.91 13.39
C ALA A 52 -11.57 -12.56 14.53
N GLY A 53 -11.81 -11.27 14.78
CA GLY A 53 -12.76 -10.83 15.81
C GLY A 53 -14.19 -11.24 15.53
N LEU A 54 -14.67 -11.10 14.29
CA LEU A 54 -16.01 -11.53 13.89
C LEU A 54 -16.17 -13.06 13.93
N ALA A 55 -15.15 -13.81 13.55
CA ALA A 55 -15.16 -15.27 13.64
C ALA A 55 -15.26 -15.73 15.09
N ALA A 56 -14.51 -15.10 16.00
CA ALA A 56 -14.57 -15.38 17.43
C ALA A 56 -15.95 -15.06 18.03
N ALA A 57 -16.57 -13.94 17.65
CA ALA A 57 -17.92 -13.59 18.07
C ALA A 57 -18.96 -14.63 17.62
N ARG A 58 -18.89 -15.06 16.34
CA ARG A 58 -19.77 -16.12 15.81
C ARG A 58 -19.62 -17.43 16.56
N GLN A 59 -18.37 -17.82 16.85
CA GLN A 59 -18.09 -19.04 17.62
C GLN A 59 -18.64 -18.94 19.04
N PHE A 60 -18.40 -17.83 19.74
CA PHE A 60 -18.95 -17.60 21.08
C PHE A 60 -20.47 -17.70 21.10
N ARG A 61 -21.15 -17.15 20.09
CA ARG A 61 -22.61 -17.25 19.98
C ARG A 61 -23.09 -18.69 19.74
N ALA A 62 -22.30 -19.49 19.02
CA ALA A 62 -22.63 -20.89 18.74
C ALA A 62 -22.39 -21.80 19.95
N THR A 63 -21.32 -21.57 20.72
CA THR A 63 -20.86 -22.51 21.77
C THR A 63 -20.98 -21.97 23.19
N GLY A 64 -21.39 -20.71 23.38
CA GLY A 64 -21.43 -20.03 24.68
C GLY A 64 -20.06 -19.84 25.33
N SER A 65 -18.98 -20.09 24.59
CA SER A 65 -17.61 -20.20 25.12
C SER A 65 -16.63 -19.51 24.18
N ALA A 66 -15.64 -18.82 24.75
CA ALA A 66 -14.62 -18.13 23.97
C ALA A 66 -13.83 -19.16 23.14
N PRO A 67 -13.41 -18.81 21.90
CA PRO A 67 -12.54 -19.68 21.13
C PRO A 67 -11.30 -19.98 21.96
N THR A 68 -11.04 -21.25 22.25
CA THR A 68 -9.73 -21.65 22.74
C THR A 68 -8.74 -21.26 21.64
N PRO A 69 -7.68 -20.49 21.94
CA PRO A 69 -6.65 -20.19 20.95
C PRO A 69 -6.25 -21.51 20.28
N PRO A 70 -6.18 -21.56 18.93
CA PRO A 70 -5.77 -22.77 18.24
C PRO A 70 -4.50 -23.26 18.93
N ALA A 71 -4.54 -24.46 19.51
CA ALA A 71 -3.38 -25.04 20.17
C ALA A 71 -2.24 -24.89 19.17
N ALA A 72 -1.20 -24.14 19.56
CA ALA A 72 -0.11 -23.80 18.67
C ALA A 72 0.26 -25.07 17.90
N PRO A 73 0.23 -25.06 16.55
CA PRO A 73 0.51 -26.28 15.80
C PRO A 73 1.82 -26.84 16.35
N PRO A 74 1.93 -28.16 16.60
CA PRO A 74 3.16 -28.73 17.10
C PRO A 74 4.28 -28.18 16.22
N ARG A 75 5.27 -27.52 16.84
CA ARG A 75 6.46 -27.04 16.14
C ARG A 75 7.11 -28.27 15.52
N THR A 76 6.71 -28.61 14.29
CA THR A 76 7.55 -29.36 13.38
C THR A 76 8.75 -28.47 13.18
N GLN A 77 9.82 -28.81 13.91
CA GLN A 77 11.16 -28.32 13.62
C GLN A 77 11.40 -28.65 12.15
N SER A 78 11.20 -27.66 11.29
CA SER A 78 11.51 -27.74 9.87
C SER A 78 13.02 -27.61 9.73
N THR A 79 13.73 -28.69 10.07
CA THR A 79 15.14 -28.93 9.72
C THR A 79 15.30 -29.40 8.27
N ALA A 80 14.30 -29.15 7.41
CA ALA A 80 14.45 -29.32 5.98
C ALA A 80 15.10 -28.06 5.40
N ALA A 81 16.39 -28.17 5.10
CA ALA A 81 17.11 -27.26 4.21
C ALA A 81 16.24 -26.92 2.98
N PRO A 82 16.33 -25.71 2.43
CA PRO A 82 15.60 -25.35 1.21
C PRO A 82 16.02 -26.32 0.10
N ARG A 83 15.16 -27.30 -0.19
CA ARG A 83 15.26 -28.09 -1.41
C ARG A 83 15.00 -27.10 -2.53
N VAL A 84 16.08 -26.66 -3.16
CA VAL A 84 16.05 -26.05 -4.49
C VAL A 84 15.14 -26.95 -5.33
N PRO A 85 13.99 -26.46 -5.82
CA PRO A 85 13.28 -27.21 -6.85
C PRO A 85 14.22 -27.26 -8.04
N THR A 86 14.87 -28.41 -8.25
CA THR A 86 15.43 -28.79 -9.54
C THR A 86 14.24 -28.93 -10.48
N SER A 87 13.76 -27.78 -10.98
CA SER A 87 12.98 -27.71 -12.19
C SER A 87 13.80 -28.43 -13.26
N ALA A 88 13.32 -29.61 -13.67
CA ALA A 88 13.80 -30.30 -14.85
C ALA A 88 13.94 -29.30 -16.00
N PRO A 89 14.93 -29.45 -16.89
CA PRO A 89 15.03 -28.62 -18.09
C PRO A 89 13.79 -28.89 -18.94
N ARG A 90 12.77 -28.04 -18.76
CA ARG A 90 11.61 -27.98 -19.63
C ARG A 90 12.18 -27.76 -21.02
N ALA A 91 11.99 -28.76 -21.88
CA ALA A 91 12.37 -28.72 -23.29
C ALA A 91 12.13 -27.31 -23.81
N ALA A 92 13.14 -26.74 -24.45
CA ALA A 92 13.15 -25.40 -25.01
C ALA A 92 12.01 -25.23 -26.03
N SER A 93 10.79 -25.10 -25.54
CA SER A 93 9.68 -24.53 -26.26
C SER A 93 10.15 -23.13 -26.61
N ARG A 94 10.42 -22.91 -27.91
CA ARG A 94 10.81 -21.62 -28.49
C ARG A 94 10.13 -20.51 -27.69
N GLY A 95 10.91 -19.85 -26.84
CA GLY A 95 10.37 -18.84 -25.95
C GLY A 95 9.70 -17.76 -26.79
N PRO A 96 8.64 -17.12 -26.31
CA PRO A 96 8.04 -16.00 -27.01
C PRO A 96 9.14 -14.99 -27.36
N VAL A 97 9.24 -14.64 -28.64
CA VAL A 97 10.22 -13.66 -29.14
C VAL A 97 9.94 -12.35 -28.41
N GLY A 98 10.90 -11.93 -27.57
CA GLY A 98 10.81 -10.67 -26.84
C GLY A 98 10.95 -9.52 -27.84
N THR A 99 10.00 -8.59 -27.82
CA THR A 99 10.15 -7.30 -28.51
C THR A 99 11.21 -6.44 -27.82
N ALA A 100 11.55 -5.28 -28.39
CA ALA A 100 12.53 -4.36 -27.82
C ALA A 100 12.22 -3.93 -26.36
N SER A 101 10.98 -4.05 -25.89
CA SER A 101 10.53 -3.67 -24.54
C SER A 101 9.98 -4.82 -23.70
N SER A 102 9.94 -6.05 -24.22
CA SER A 102 9.38 -7.21 -23.52
C SER A 102 10.38 -8.33 -23.32
N GLY A 103 10.15 -9.15 -22.30
CA GLY A 103 11.00 -10.31 -21.99
C GLY A 103 10.46 -11.12 -20.82
N ILE A 104 11.13 -12.24 -20.52
CA ILE A 104 10.78 -13.14 -19.42
C ILE A 104 11.37 -12.61 -18.12
N VAL A 105 10.54 -12.53 -17.08
CA VAL A 105 10.95 -12.08 -15.76
C VAL A 105 11.88 -13.11 -15.12
N ASN A 106 13.05 -12.65 -14.69
CA ASN A 106 14.00 -13.41 -13.88
C ASN A 106 14.48 -12.58 -12.69
N GLY A 107 14.81 -13.26 -11.59
CA GLY A 107 15.35 -12.65 -10.38
C GLY A 107 14.39 -11.69 -9.69
N PHE A 108 13.08 -11.96 -9.72
CA PHE A 108 12.09 -11.15 -9.02
C PHE A 108 12.38 -11.07 -7.51
N GLN A 109 12.45 -9.84 -7.02
CA GLN A 109 12.69 -9.52 -5.62
C GLN A 109 11.74 -8.42 -5.16
N GLN A 110 11.05 -8.67 -4.06
CA GLN A 110 10.21 -7.68 -3.37
C GLN A 110 10.90 -7.25 -2.08
N ARG A 111 11.01 -5.93 -1.87
CA ARG A 111 11.46 -5.36 -0.59
C ARG A 111 10.59 -4.18 -0.17
N GLN A 112 10.61 -3.87 1.12
CA GLN A 112 10.00 -2.66 1.66
C GLN A 112 11.08 -1.62 1.98
N GLU A 113 10.84 -0.37 1.61
CA GLU A 113 11.71 0.77 1.88
C GLU A 113 10.92 1.87 2.59
N MET A 114 11.53 2.51 3.59
CA MET A 114 10.97 3.69 4.25
C MET A 114 11.60 4.94 3.66
N ILE A 115 10.76 5.87 3.15
CA ILE A 115 11.22 7.15 2.60
C ILE A 115 10.47 8.26 3.33
N GLY A 116 11.21 9.05 4.10
CA GLY A 116 10.61 9.96 5.07
C GLY A 116 9.80 9.17 6.10
N ARG A 117 8.48 9.37 6.13
CA ARG A 117 7.54 8.71 7.06
C ARG A 117 6.60 7.72 6.36
N THR A 118 6.92 7.29 5.14
CA THR A 118 6.04 6.43 4.34
C THR A 118 6.78 5.18 3.88
N TYR A 119 6.15 4.02 4.04
CA TYR A 119 6.63 2.75 3.50
C TYR A 119 6.25 2.61 2.01
N PHE A 120 7.21 2.11 1.23
CA PHE A 120 7.05 1.79 -0.17
C PHE A 120 7.47 0.34 -0.40
N THR A 121 6.71 -0.38 -1.21
CA THR A 121 7.12 -1.67 -1.76
C THR A 121 7.89 -1.40 -3.06
N VAL A 122 9.04 -2.05 -3.19
CA VAL A 122 9.91 -1.98 -4.36
C VAL A 122 10.03 -3.37 -4.95
N TRP A 123 9.70 -3.50 -6.23
CA TRP A 123 9.91 -4.70 -7.01
C TRP A 123 11.12 -4.49 -7.92
N ASN A 124 12.08 -5.41 -7.85
CA ASN A 124 13.24 -5.44 -8.72
C ASN A 124 13.24 -6.76 -9.47
N PHE A 125 13.47 -6.71 -10.77
CA PHE A 125 13.60 -7.89 -11.60
C PHE A 125 14.37 -7.56 -12.87
N ARG A 126 14.73 -8.58 -13.64
CA ARG A 126 15.35 -8.44 -14.95
C ARG A 126 14.45 -9.10 -16.00
N LEU A 127 14.34 -8.49 -17.16
CA LEU A 127 13.70 -9.12 -18.32
C LEU A 127 14.78 -9.74 -19.19
N GLU A 128 14.77 -11.07 -19.25
CA GLU A 128 15.57 -11.85 -20.19
C GLU A 128 14.91 -11.80 -21.57
N ARG A 129 15.73 -11.53 -22.58
CA ARG A 129 15.26 -11.33 -23.95
C ARG A 129 16.10 -12.19 -24.88
N SER A 130 15.47 -12.67 -25.93
CA SER A 130 16.14 -13.36 -27.02
C SER A 130 15.64 -12.79 -28.33
N ASP A 131 16.52 -12.74 -29.34
CA ASP A 131 16.13 -12.39 -30.70
C ASP A 131 15.36 -13.55 -31.37
N GLU A 132 14.89 -13.33 -32.61
CA GLU A 132 14.18 -14.33 -33.39
C GLU A 132 15.03 -15.60 -33.66
N ALA A 133 16.36 -15.47 -33.65
CA ALA A 133 17.29 -16.58 -33.78
C ALA A 133 17.56 -17.29 -32.44
N GLY A 134 16.91 -16.87 -31.35
CA GLY A 134 17.10 -17.42 -30.00
C GLY A 134 18.39 -16.99 -29.31
N ARG A 135 19.12 -16.02 -29.87
CA ARG A 135 20.34 -15.49 -29.25
C ARG A 135 19.97 -14.55 -28.11
N PRO A 136 20.65 -14.64 -26.95
CA PRO A 136 20.34 -13.78 -25.82
C PRO A 136 20.66 -12.32 -26.16
N LEU A 137 19.72 -11.43 -25.85
CA LEU A 137 19.89 -9.99 -25.91
C LEU A 137 20.21 -9.44 -24.51
N PRO A 138 20.77 -8.22 -24.39
CA PRO A 138 21.01 -7.60 -23.09
C PRO A 138 19.72 -7.53 -22.25
N ALA A 139 19.78 -8.03 -21.02
CA ALA A 139 18.64 -8.03 -20.12
C ALA A 139 18.23 -6.59 -19.74
N ILE A 140 16.93 -6.38 -19.50
CA ILE A 140 16.40 -5.09 -19.04
C ILE A 140 16.25 -5.14 -17.52
N PRO A 141 17.08 -4.45 -16.73
CA PRO A 141 16.82 -4.30 -15.30
C PRO A 141 15.63 -3.36 -15.10
N VAL A 142 14.63 -3.83 -14.35
CA VAL A 142 13.40 -3.09 -14.06
C VAL A 142 13.25 -2.90 -12.56
N GLU A 143 12.96 -1.66 -12.16
CA GLU A 143 12.57 -1.30 -10.81
C GLU A 143 11.18 -0.66 -10.85
N MET A 144 10.25 -1.24 -10.10
CA MET A 144 8.94 -0.65 -9.84
C MET A 144 8.82 -0.25 -8.38
N LYS A 145 8.19 0.89 -8.12
CA LYS A 145 8.10 1.47 -6.78
C LYS A 145 6.73 2.08 -6.53
N GLY A 146 6.04 1.59 -5.50
CA GLY A 146 4.71 2.04 -5.10
C GLY A 146 4.46 1.80 -3.61
N ARG A 147 3.42 2.41 -3.06
CA ARG A 147 2.90 2.07 -1.72
C ARG A 147 2.31 0.66 -1.72
N TYR A 148 1.62 0.32 -2.81
CA TYR A 148 1.08 -1.00 -3.10
C TYR A 148 1.08 -1.22 -4.62
N PHE A 149 0.81 -2.46 -5.02
CA PHE A 149 0.76 -2.89 -6.41
C PHE A 149 -0.62 -3.47 -6.72
N ASN A 150 -1.16 -3.13 -7.89
CA ASN A 150 -2.30 -3.81 -8.48
C ASN A 150 -1.76 -4.83 -9.48
N GLY A 151 -2.16 -6.09 -9.33
CA GLY A 151 -1.66 -7.21 -10.13
C GLY A 151 -0.45 -7.91 -9.51
N ALA A 152 0.03 -8.96 -10.17
CA ALA A 152 1.15 -9.78 -9.71
C ALA A 152 2.09 -10.10 -10.87
N ILE A 153 3.36 -10.31 -10.54
CA ILE A 153 4.42 -10.75 -11.45
C ILE A 153 5.20 -11.84 -10.75
N SER A 154 5.53 -12.90 -11.47
CA SER A 154 6.39 -14.00 -11.01
C SER A 154 7.54 -14.24 -11.97
N ASN A 155 8.58 -14.94 -11.51
CA ASN A 155 9.63 -15.43 -12.41
C ASN A 155 9.03 -16.36 -13.48
N GLY A 156 9.45 -16.19 -14.72
CA GLY A 156 8.90 -16.90 -15.88
C GLY A 156 7.76 -16.17 -16.59
N ASP A 157 7.21 -15.09 -16.02
CA ASP A 157 6.19 -14.29 -16.71
C ASP A 157 6.78 -13.50 -17.88
N LEU A 158 6.08 -13.47 -19.00
CA LEU A 158 6.37 -12.55 -20.10
C LEU A 158 5.80 -11.19 -19.74
N VAL A 159 6.66 -10.19 -19.64
CA VAL A 159 6.29 -8.82 -19.27
C VAL A 159 6.76 -7.84 -20.32
N ASP A 160 5.90 -6.88 -20.66
CA ASP A 160 6.21 -5.73 -21.51
C ASP A 160 6.23 -4.45 -20.68
N VAL A 161 7.32 -3.69 -20.79
CA VAL A 161 7.49 -2.42 -20.08
C VAL A 161 6.85 -1.25 -20.85
N GLY A 162 6.51 -1.43 -22.12
CA GLY A 162 5.81 -0.44 -22.95
C GLY A 162 6.60 0.83 -23.24
N ARG A 163 7.91 0.85 -22.95
CA ARG A 163 8.81 1.99 -23.17
C ARG A 163 10.10 1.52 -23.81
N SER A 164 10.72 2.41 -24.60
CA SER A 164 12.08 2.20 -25.08
C SER A 164 13.06 2.15 -23.92
N PHE A 165 14.08 1.30 -24.06
CA PHE A 165 15.11 1.06 -23.07
C PHE A 165 16.48 1.35 -23.66
N THR A 166 17.37 1.93 -22.85
CA THR A 166 18.78 2.07 -23.18
C THR A 166 19.57 0.93 -22.53
N PRO A 167 20.30 0.10 -23.29
CA PRO A 167 21.14 -0.97 -22.75
C PRO A 167 21.98 -0.52 -21.55
N GLY A 168 21.96 -1.32 -20.49
CA GLY A 168 22.73 -1.06 -19.25
C GLY A 168 22.11 -0.08 -18.26
N LYS A 169 20.99 0.61 -18.56
CA LYS A 169 20.35 1.55 -17.63
C LYS A 169 19.17 0.94 -16.88
N LEU A 170 19.01 1.24 -15.58
CA LEU A 170 17.84 0.81 -14.81
C LEU A 170 16.55 1.45 -15.32
N VAL A 171 15.59 0.64 -15.74
CA VAL A 171 14.27 1.12 -16.16
C VAL A 171 13.38 1.27 -14.94
N ARG A 172 13.07 2.52 -14.59
CA ARG A 172 12.13 2.85 -13.52
C ARG A 172 10.75 3.10 -14.11
N THR A 173 9.81 2.22 -13.80
CA THR A 173 8.42 2.33 -14.26
C THR A 173 7.43 2.16 -13.11
N ASN A 174 6.22 2.67 -13.29
CA ASN A 174 5.09 2.44 -12.40
C ASN A 174 4.03 1.54 -13.05
N ARG A 175 4.21 1.13 -14.30
CA ARG A 175 3.29 0.23 -14.99
C ARG A 175 4.08 -0.69 -15.90
N VAL A 176 3.68 -1.95 -15.93
CA VAL A 176 4.10 -2.96 -16.90
C VAL A 176 2.89 -3.81 -17.26
N ARG A 177 2.92 -4.45 -18.41
CA ARG A 177 1.88 -5.39 -18.84
C ARG A 177 2.39 -6.81 -18.68
N ASN A 178 1.72 -7.63 -17.89
CA ASN A 178 1.98 -9.06 -17.83
C ASN A 178 1.29 -9.70 -19.04
N ALA A 179 2.06 -9.96 -20.10
CA ALA A 179 1.57 -10.53 -21.35
C ALA A 179 1.21 -12.02 -21.21
N THR A 180 1.76 -12.74 -20.22
CA THR A 180 1.33 -14.12 -19.92
C THR A 180 -0.14 -14.18 -19.53
N VAL A 181 -0.60 -13.26 -18.68
CA VAL A 181 -1.97 -13.26 -18.14
C VAL A 181 -2.86 -12.22 -18.83
N GLY A 182 -2.27 -11.29 -19.59
CA GLY A 182 -2.98 -10.20 -20.27
C GLY A 182 -3.39 -9.05 -19.34
N VAL A 183 -2.80 -8.94 -18.15
CA VAL A 183 -3.19 -7.96 -17.11
C VAL A 183 -2.14 -6.86 -16.96
N ASP A 184 -2.59 -5.63 -16.75
CA ASP A 184 -1.73 -4.52 -16.38
C ASP A 184 -1.36 -4.56 -14.90
N VAL A 185 -0.07 -4.50 -14.63
CA VAL A 185 0.49 -4.42 -13.28
C VAL A 185 0.94 -2.99 -13.03
N SER A 186 0.42 -2.36 -11.98
CA SER A 186 0.69 -0.96 -11.68
C SER A 186 1.08 -0.71 -10.23
N ALA A 187 2.08 0.15 -10.05
CA ALA A 187 2.54 0.63 -8.76
C ALA A 187 1.78 1.92 -8.40
N VAL A 188 1.05 1.91 -7.30
CA VAL A 188 0.22 3.04 -6.87
C VAL A 188 0.92 3.84 -5.77
N GLY A 189 0.71 5.16 -5.70
CA GLY A 189 1.16 5.99 -4.58
C GLY A 189 2.29 6.98 -4.89
N ARG A 190 2.64 7.20 -6.17
CA ARG A 190 3.64 8.21 -6.57
C ARG A 190 3.09 9.63 -6.74
N GLN A 191 1.77 9.83 -6.70
CA GLN A 191 1.12 11.01 -7.28
C GLN A 191 0.96 12.27 -6.40
N PHE A 192 1.39 12.27 -5.13
CA PHE A 192 1.09 13.42 -4.26
C PHE A 192 1.96 14.66 -4.48
N ARG A 193 3.02 14.65 -5.31
CA ARG A 193 3.81 15.88 -5.54
C ARG A 193 3.03 16.92 -6.34
N VAL A 194 2.36 16.50 -7.42
CA VAL A 194 1.57 17.41 -8.26
C VAL A 194 0.35 17.90 -7.48
N LEU A 195 -0.35 16.99 -6.82
CA LEU A 195 -1.54 17.34 -6.03
C LEU A 195 -1.19 18.29 -4.86
N ARG A 196 -0.05 18.07 -4.18
CA ARG A 196 0.44 19.00 -3.16
C ARG A 196 0.76 20.37 -3.73
N GLY A 197 1.37 20.45 -4.92
CA GLY A 197 1.62 21.72 -5.60
C GLY A 197 0.33 22.47 -5.91
N VAL A 198 -0.69 21.77 -6.42
CA VAL A 198 -2.02 22.34 -6.70
C VAL A 198 -2.69 22.84 -5.43
N PHE A 199 -2.69 22.07 -4.34
CA PHE A 199 -3.26 22.51 -3.06
C PHE A 199 -2.56 23.73 -2.48
N ILE A 200 -1.23 23.80 -2.58
CA ILE A 200 -0.47 24.99 -2.14
C ILE A 200 -0.85 26.20 -2.98
N ALA A 201 -0.96 26.05 -4.31
CA ALA A 201 -1.36 27.14 -5.19
C ALA A 201 -2.77 27.65 -4.87
N ILE A 202 -3.75 26.74 -4.70
CA ILE A 202 -5.12 27.08 -4.30
C ILE A 202 -5.13 27.81 -2.95
N PHE A 203 -4.39 27.30 -1.97
CA PHE A 203 -4.30 27.93 -0.65
C PHE A 203 -3.73 29.36 -0.72
N VAL A 204 -2.69 29.58 -1.52
CA VAL A 204 -2.09 30.91 -1.74
C VAL A 204 -3.11 31.86 -2.39
N VAL A 205 -3.86 31.41 -3.39
CA VAL A 205 -4.89 32.23 -4.04
C VAL A 205 -5.99 32.61 -3.05
N ILE A 206 -6.51 31.65 -2.28
CA ILE A 206 -7.53 31.92 -1.26
C ILE A 206 -7.00 32.90 -0.20
N ALA A 207 -5.77 32.72 0.27
CA ALA A 207 -5.15 33.62 1.24
C ALA A 207 -5.04 35.06 0.70
N LEU A 208 -4.65 35.23 -0.57
CA LEU A 208 -4.59 36.56 -1.21
C LEU A 208 -5.98 37.19 -1.36
N CYS A 209 -7.01 36.41 -1.70
CA CYS A 209 -8.39 36.91 -1.77
C CYS A 209 -8.91 37.36 -0.40
N ILE A 210 -8.68 36.57 0.65
CA ILE A 210 -9.06 36.93 2.02
C ILE A 210 -8.31 38.18 2.47
N PHE A 211 -7.01 38.27 2.20
CA PHE A 211 -6.20 39.43 2.55
C PHE A 211 -6.67 40.70 1.83
N GLY A 212 -6.97 40.60 0.54
CA GLY A 212 -7.55 41.70 -0.24
C GLY A 212 -8.91 42.15 0.29
N LEU A 213 -9.78 41.20 0.69
CA LEU A 213 -11.07 41.49 1.29
C LEU A 213 -10.91 42.20 2.64
N ILE A 214 -10.00 41.74 3.51
CA ILE A 214 -9.71 42.39 4.79
C ILE A 214 -9.22 43.83 4.58
N ILE A 215 -8.31 44.05 3.63
CA ILE A 215 -7.84 45.40 3.28
C ILE A 215 -9.02 46.26 2.78
N SER A 216 -9.85 45.72 1.90
CA SER A 216 -11.03 46.43 1.38
C SER A 216 -11.97 46.86 2.51
N VAL A 217 -12.24 45.98 3.49
CA VAL A 217 -13.09 46.29 4.64
C VAL A 217 -12.43 47.31 5.57
N MET A 218 -11.11 47.20 5.81
CA MET A 218 -10.40 48.18 6.64
C MET A 218 -10.40 49.58 6.03
N LEU A 219 -10.25 49.69 4.70
CA LEU A 219 -10.31 50.97 4.00
C LEU A 219 -11.72 51.60 4.10
N ASP A 220 -12.77 50.78 3.99
CA ASP A 220 -14.17 51.23 4.10
C ASP A 220 -14.51 51.76 5.51
N ILE A 221 -13.99 51.11 6.56
CA ILE A 221 -14.12 51.56 7.95
C ILE A 221 -13.41 52.90 8.16
N GLN A 222 -12.26 53.13 7.52
CA GLN A 222 -11.52 54.40 7.65
C GLN A 222 -12.18 55.57 6.91
N SER A 223 -12.93 55.32 5.85
CA SER A 223 -13.75 56.36 5.20
C SER A 223 -14.98 56.76 6.01
N PHE A 224 -15.28 56.04 7.10
CA PHE A 224 -16.42 56.27 7.96
C PHE A 224 -16.08 57.25 9.10
N ASP A 225 -15.73 58.49 8.76
CA ASP A 225 -15.60 59.60 9.72
C ASP A 225 -15.56 60.94 8.96
N LEU A 226 -16.22 62.05 9.35
CA LEU A 226 -16.84 62.46 10.61
C LEU A 226 -18.19 63.16 10.30
N PRO A 227 -19.18 63.13 11.22
CA PRO A 227 -20.36 63.98 11.11
C PRO A 227 -19.95 65.45 11.06
N ASP A 228 -20.49 66.19 10.08
CA ASP A 228 -20.21 67.62 9.93
C ASP A 228 -20.47 68.34 11.26
N PRO A 229 -19.51 69.14 11.77
CA PRO A 229 -19.69 69.87 13.00
C PRO A 229 -20.86 70.83 12.82
N GLN A 230 -21.95 70.61 13.56
CA GLN A 230 -23.08 71.51 13.53
C GLN A 230 -22.66 72.90 14.04
N LEU A 231 -22.70 73.88 13.15
CA LEU A 231 -22.49 75.28 13.50
C LEU A 231 -23.66 75.74 14.39
N PRO A 232 -23.39 76.28 15.60
CA PRO A 232 -24.43 76.85 16.44
C PRO A 232 -25.01 78.12 15.80
N GLU A 233 -26.35 78.23 15.78
CA GLU A 233 -27.11 79.43 15.41
C GLU A 233 -26.99 80.56 16.43
#